data_AF-A0A1Q9MZ49-F1
#
_entry.id   AF-A0A1Q9MZ49-F1
#
_cell.length_a   1.000
_cell.length_b   1.000
_cell.length_c   1.000
_cell.angle_alpha   90.00
_cell.angle_beta   90.00
_cell.angle_gamma   90.00
#
_symmetry.space_group_name_H-M   'P 1'
#
loop_
_entity.id
_entity.type
_entity.pdbx_description
1 polymer ?
#
loop_
_entity_poly.entity_id
_entity_poly.type
_entity_poly.pdbx_seq_one_letter_code
_entity_poly.pdbx_strand_id
1 'polypeptide(L)'
;MTSTKIIINCRACGLRVYYELSEQEQKIIKKSAVYWPCPVIVKHRDHFLVIHLDENFQNRGTETSKVLLLHEAEDLEKLVEDKKPPK
;
A
#
# COMPACT_ATOMS: atom_id res chain seq x y z
N MET A 1 11.99 19.65 -14.76
CA MET A 1 11.02 18.58 -14.40
C MET A 1 11.45 18.02 -13.06
N THR A 2 10.62 18.16 -12.03
CA THR A 2 10.95 17.77 -10.64
C THR A 2 10.13 16.53 -10.24
N SER A 3 10.79 15.38 -10.17
CA SER A 3 10.21 14.18 -9.57
C SER A 3 10.40 14.19 -8.06
N THR A 4 9.43 13.62 -7.32
CA THR A 4 9.53 13.49 -5.87
C THR A 4 9.92 12.06 -5.53
N LYS A 5 11.04 11.89 -4.82
CA LYS A 5 11.50 10.57 -4.38
C LYS A 5 10.92 10.26 -3.01
N ILE A 6 10.22 9.14 -2.91
CA ILE A 6 9.58 8.66 -1.69
C ILE A 6 10.27 7.36 -1.28
N ILE A 7 10.77 7.33 -0.04
CA ILE A 7 11.36 6.13 0.55
C ILE A 7 10.33 5.49 1.45
N ILE A 8 10.04 4.22 1.19
CA ILE A 8 9.00 3.45 1.87
C ILE A 8 9.65 2.21 2.47
N ASN A 9 9.44 1.96 3.76
CA ASN A 9 9.84 0.70 4.38
C ASN A 9 8.67 -0.28 4.27
N CYS A 10 8.81 -1.31 3.43
CA CYS A 10 7.81 -2.35 3.33
C CYS A 10 7.86 -3.24 4.59
N ARG A 11 6.74 -3.32 5.32
CA ARG A 11 6.64 -4.17 6.52
C ARG A 11 6.47 -5.65 6.20
N ALA A 12 5.98 -6.01 5.02
CA ALA A 12 5.81 -7.41 4.64
C ALA A 12 7.12 -8.13 4.31
N CYS A 13 8.03 -7.46 3.58
CA CYS A 13 9.31 -8.06 3.18
C CYS A 13 10.54 -7.46 3.86
N GLY A 14 10.37 -6.39 4.66
CA GLY A 14 11.46 -5.68 5.34
C GLY A 14 12.35 -4.83 4.43
N LEU A 15 12.02 -4.72 3.13
CA LEU A 15 12.84 -4.00 2.16
C LEU A 15 12.46 -2.52 2.06
N ARG A 16 13.45 -1.72 1.65
CA ARG A 16 13.25 -0.33 1.25
C ARG A 16 12.80 -0.26 -0.21
N VAL A 17 11.69 0.41 -0.44
CA VAL A 17 11.16 0.73 -1.76
C VAL A 17 11.44 2.20 -2.04
N TYR A 18 12.11 2.44 -3.17
CA TYR A 18 12.33 3.78 -3.71
C TYR A 18 11.30 4.00 -4.79
N TYR A 19 10.30 4.83 -4.50
CA TYR A 19 9.27 5.17 -5.45
C TYR A 19 9.49 6.60 -5.95
N GLU A 20 9.56 6.76 -7.26
CA GLU A 20 9.73 8.06 -7.91
C GLU A 20 8.38 8.51 -8.44
N LEU A 21 7.83 9.54 -7.79
CA LEU A 21 6.54 10.11 -8.15
C LEU A 21 6.72 11.15 -9.24
N SER A 22 6.27 10.82 -10.45
CA SER A 22 6.34 11.68 -11.62
C SER A 22 5.43 12.92 -11.48
N GLU A 23 5.72 13.96 -12.25
CA GLU A 23 4.89 15.18 -12.26
C GLU A 23 3.44 14.90 -12.71
N GLN A 24 3.24 13.91 -13.58
CA GLN A 24 1.92 13.49 -14.04
C GLN A 24 1.14 12.82 -12.91
N GLU A 25 1.76 11.88 -12.18
CA GLU A 25 1.14 11.25 -11.01
C GLU A 25 0.84 12.28 -9.93
N GLN A 26 1.75 13.22 -9.66
CA GLN A 26 1.52 14.33 -8.73
C GLN A 26 0.27 15.15 -9.08
N LYS A 27 0.08 15.48 -10.36
CA LYS A 27 -1.11 16.20 -10.85
C LYS A 27 -2.38 15.37 -10.68
N ILE A 28 -2.32 14.07 -10.99
CA ILE A 28 -3.46 13.16 -10.83
C ILE A 28 -3.85 13.06 -9.36
N ILE A 29 -2.88 12.83 -8.47
CA ILE A 29 -3.13 12.73 -7.02
C ILE A 29 -3.74 14.03 -6.50
N LYS A 30 -3.16 15.20 -6.81
CA LYS A 30 -3.72 16.48 -6.34
C LYS A 30 -5.14 16.75 -6.84
N LYS A 31 -5.47 16.33 -8.07
CA LYS A 31 -6.80 16.52 -8.64
C LYS A 31 -7.83 15.52 -8.09
N SER A 32 -7.40 14.33 -7.71
CA SER A 32 -8.28 13.23 -7.24
C SER A 32 -8.34 13.08 -5.73
N ALA A 33 -7.43 13.71 -4.97
CA ALA A 33 -7.42 13.67 -3.52
C ALA A 33 -8.69 14.32 -2.96
N VAL A 34 -9.48 13.54 -2.23
CA VAL A 34 -10.68 14.01 -1.51
C VAL A 34 -10.34 14.46 -0.10
N TYR A 35 -9.31 13.86 0.51
CA TYR A 35 -8.80 14.20 1.83
C TYR A 35 -7.29 13.96 1.89
N TRP A 36 -6.66 14.56 2.90
CA TRP A 36 -5.24 14.39 3.19
C TRP A 36 -5.06 13.83 4.62
N PRO A 37 -4.07 12.93 4.84
CA PRO A 37 -3.16 12.38 3.85
C PRO A 37 -3.87 11.40 2.89
N CYS A 38 -3.57 11.52 1.60
CA CYS A 38 -4.23 10.78 0.52
C CYS A 38 -3.58 9.40 0.34
N PRO A 39 -4.37 8.31 0.31
CA PRO A 39 -3.85 6.97 0.08
C PRO A 39 -3.47 6.76 -1.39
N VAL A 40 -2.26 6.28 -1.63
CA VAL A 40 -1.73 5.91 -2.95
C VAL A 40 -1.27 4.46 -2.92
N ILE A 41 -1.67 3.69 -3.92
CA ILE A 41 -1.31 2.28 -4.03
C ILE A 41 -0.05 2.14 -4.88
N VAL A 42 1.00 1.56 -4.31
CA VAL A 42 2.25 1.25 -4.99
C VAL A 42 2.40 -0.26 -5.07
N LYS A 43 2.56 -0.79 -6.29
CA LYS A 43 2.84 -2.21 -6.50
C LYS A 43 4.27 -2.52 -6.06
N HIS A 44 4.45 -3.49 -5.18
CA HIS A 44 5.78 -3.96 -4.76
C HIS A 44 5.85 -5.48 -4.85
N ARG A 45 6.53 -5.98 -5.89
CA ARG A 45 6.72 -7.43 -6.14
C ARG A 45 5.38 -8.18 -6.19
N ASP A 46 5.11 -8.99 -5.17
CA ASP A 46 3.96 -9.89 -4.97
C ASP A 46 2.86 -9.28 -4.09
N HIS A 47 3.01 -8.03 -3.63
CA HIS A 47 2.02 -7.36 -2.79
C HIS A 47 1.90 -5.87 -3.12
N PHE A 48 1.00 -5.20 -2.42
CA PHE A 48 0.75 -3.78 -2.60
C PHE A 48 1.03 -3.01 -1.31
N LEU A 49 1.55 -1.80 -1.48
CA LEU A 49 1.80 -0.85 -0.41
C LEU A 49 0.77 0.26 -0.54
N VAL A 50 0.08 0.56 0.55
CA VAL A 50 -0.76 1.76 0.63
C VAL A 50 0.06 2.80 1.37
N ILE A 51 0.47 3.85 0.66
CA ILE A 51 1.21 4.98 1.23
C ILE A 51 0.29 6.18 1.37
N HIS A 52 0.36 6.85 2.51
CA HIS A 52 -0.42 8.03 2.80
C HIS A 52 0.45 9.26 2.54
N LEU A 53 0.20 9.95 1.44
CA LEU A 53 0.95 11.15 1.05
C LEU A 53 0.24 12.40 1.54
N ASP A 54 0.98 13.42 1.96
CA ASP A 54 0.41 14.77 2.19
C ASP A 54 0.42 15.63 0.92
N GLU A 55 -0.06 16.88 1.03
CA GLU A 55 -0.15 17.84 -0.07
C GLU A 55 1.21 18.18 -0.73
N ASN A 56 2.30 17.90 -0.02
CA ASN A 56 3.68 18.08 -0.47
C ASN A 56 4.33 16.75 -0.92
N PHE A 57 3.53 15.69 -1.07
CA PHE A 57 3.94 14.34 -1.44
C PHE A 57 4.94 13.70 -0.46
N GLN A 58 4.91 14.10 0.81
CA GLN A 58 5.67 13.45 1.87
C GLN A 58 4.89 12.25 2.42
N ASN A 59 5.59 11.15 2.66
CA ASN A 59 5.01 9.97 3.27
C ASN A 59 4.70 10.22 4.75
N ARG A 60 3.42 10.12 5.13
CA ARG A 60 2.90 10.25 6.50
C ARG A 60 2.55 8.91 7.14
N GLY A 61 2.51 7.83 6.36
CA GLY A 61 2.17 6.50 6.85
C GLY A 61 2.22 5.46 5.74
N THR A 62 2.53 4.22 6.10
CA THR A 62 2.55 3.11 5.16
C THR A 62 1.86 1.92 5.78
N GLU A 63 0.86 1.43 5.08
CA GLU A 63 0.18 0.17 5.35
C GLU A 63 0.59 -0.84 4.28
N THR A 64 0.72 -2.09 4.68
CA THR A 64 1.05 -3.17 3.74
C THR A 64 -0.13 -4.11 3.68
N SER A 65 -0.65 -4.32 2.48
CA SER A 65 -1.70 -5.29 2.25
C SER A 65 -1.16 -6.37 1.31
N LYS A 66 -1.16 -7.62 1.80
CA LYS A 66 -1.03 -8.77 0.91
C LYS A 66 -2.38 -8.92 0.24
N VAL A 67 -2.42 -8.77 -1.09
CA VAL A 67 -3.60 -9.17 -1.85
C VAL A 67 -3.58 -10.69 -1.86
N LEU A 68 -4.36 -11.30 -0.96
CA LEU A 68 -4.81 -12.67 -1.12
C LEU A 68 -5.67 -12.68 -2.37
N LEU A 69 -5.15 -13.25 -3.46
CA LEU A 69 -5.97 -13.51 -4.62
C LEU A 69 -7.02 -14.53 -4.18
N LEU A 70 -8.30 -14.24 -4.42
CA LEU A 70 -9.44 -15.07 -3.99
C LEU A 70 -9.38 -16.53 -4.49
N HIS A 71 -8.45 -16.88 -5.39
CA HIS A 71 -8.16 -18.27 -5.75
C HIS A 71 -7.43 -19.08 -4.67
N GLU A 72 -6.87 -18.44 -3.63
CA GLU A 72 -6.30 -19.10 -2.45
C GLU A 72 -7.30 -19.15 -1.26
N ALA A 73 -8.56 -18.70 -1.47
CA ALA A 73 -9.56 -18.59 -0.42
C ALA A 73 -10.06 -19.95 0.13
N GLU A 74 -9.87 -21.05 -0.61
CA GLU A 74 -10.23 -22.40 -0.16
C GLU A 74 -9.43 -22.84 1.08
N ASP A 75 -8.24 -22.29 1.29
CA ASP A 75 -7.41 -22.57 2.48
C ASP A 75 -7.73 -21.67 3.68
N LEU A 76 -8.49 -20.58 3.47
CA LEU A 76 -8.82 -19.62 4.52
C LEU A 76 -9.96 -20.09 5.41
N GLU A 77 -10.94 -20.81 4.86
CA GLU A 77 -12.04 -21.41 5.65
C GLU A 77 -11.50 -22.40 6.69
N LYS A 78 -10.52 -23.23 6.30
CA LYS A 78 -9.87 -24.19 7.20
C LYS A 78 -9.12 -23.51 8.36
N LEU A 79 -8.44 -22.39 8.09
CA LEU A 79 -7.73 -21.60 9.10
C LEU A 79 -8.67 -20.88 10.09
N VAL A 80 -9.90 -20.58 9.68
CA VAL A 80 -10.92 -19.95 10.54
C VAL A 80 -11.63 -20.99 11.40
N GLU A 81 -11.84 -22.21 10.89
CA GLU A 81 -12.41 -23.31 11.67
C GLU A 81 -11.51 -23.75 12.84
N ASP A 82 -10.20 -23.83 12.63
CA ASP A 82 -9.22 -24.20 13.68
C ASP A 82 -9.09 -23.17 14.82
N LYS A 83 -9.64 -21.96 14.64
CA LYS A 83 -9.62 -20.89 15.66
C LYS A 83 -10.94 -20.73 16.42
N LYS A 84 -11.96 -21.56 16.18
CA LYS A 84 -13.13 -21.58 17.06
C LYS A 84 -12.73 -22.19 18.41
N PRO A 85 -12.92 -21.47 19.54
CA PRO A 85 -12.72 -22.08 20.84
C PRO A 85 -13.66 -23.28 21.01
N PRO A 86 -13.21 -24.37 21.65
CA PRO A 86 -14.06 -25.54 21.88
C PRO A 86 -15.31 -25.12 22.66
N LYS A 87 -16.45 -25.65 22.24
CA LYS A 87 -17.76 -25.44 22.87
C LYS A 87 -17.81 -25.99 24.29
#